data_AF-A0A2A7RGK0-F1
#
_entry.id   AF-A0A2A7RGK0-F1
#
_cell.length_a   1.000
_cell.length_b   1.000
_cell.length_c   1.000
_cell.angle_alpha   90.00
_cell.angle_beta   90.00
_cell.angle_gamma   90.00
#
_symmetry.space_group_name_H-M   'P 1'
#
loop_
_entity.id
_entity.type
_entity.pdbx_description
1 polymer ?
#
loop_
_entity_poly.entity_id
_entity_poly.type
_entity_poly.pdbx_seq_one_letter_code
_entity_poly.pdbx_strand_id
1 'polypeptide(L)'
;MIKEFKEFISRGNVMDMAVGVIIGAAFTAIVQSLVKNLINPLLGIFAGKIDFSNLVFKVGDATFKYGSFINSVINFLIISFVVFLMIKALNRVMPKKEKEAGPTEADYLEEIRDLLKKQVNQNK
;
A
#
# COMPACT_ATOMS: atom_id res chain seq x y z
N MET A 1 7.64 17.72 -28.92
CA MET A 1 6.32 17.55 -28.28
C MET A 1 5.81 16.09 -28.28
N ILE A 2 5.11 15.58 -29.30
CA ILE A 2 4.53 14.21 -29.25
C ILE A 2 5.60 13.10 -29.20
N LYS A 3 6.70 13.23 -29.96
CA LYS A 3 7.83 12.29 -29.90
C LYS A 3 8.52 12.31 -28.52
N GLU A 4 8.85 13.49 -28.01
CA GLU A 4 9.45 13.68 -26.67
C GLU A 4 8.56 13.16 -25.54
N PHE A 5 7.23 13.35 -25.66
CA PHE A 5 6.26 12.83 -24.70
C PHE A 5 6.21 11.30 -24.74
N LYS A 6 6.19 10.71 -25.94
CA LYS A 6 6.28 9.25 -26.12
C LYS A 6 7.58 8.70 -25.52
N GLU A 7 8.71 9.35 -25.76
CA GLU A 7 10.01 9.02 -25.15
C GLU A 7 9.97 9.13 -23.62
N PHE A 8 9.30 10.16 -23.09
CA PHE A 8 9.18 10.36 -21.65
C PHE A 8 8.38 9.25 -20.96
N ILE A 9 7.21 8.88 -21.50
CA ILE A 9 6.37 7.82 -20.93
C ILE A 9 6.94 6.42 -21.17
N SER A 10 7.74 6.22 -22.23
CA SER A 10 8.41 4.94 -22.49
C SER A 10 9.57 4.65 -21.55
N ARG A 11 9.97 5.59 -20.70
CA ARG A 11 10.90 5.30 -19.59
C ARG A 11 10.20 4.36 -18.61
N GLY A 12 10.69 3.13 -18.49
CA GLY A 12 10.11 2.10 -17.60
C GLY A 12 9.85 2.60 -16.17
N ASN A 13 10.80 3.34 -15.60
CA ASN A 13 10.67 3.94 -14.26
C ASN A 13 9.46 4.89 -14.11
N VAL A 14 9.06 5.60 -15.18
CA VAL A 14 7.91 6.51 -15.16
C VAL A 14 6.60 5.72 -15.20
N MET A 15 6.55 4.67 -16.04
CA MET A 15 5.36 3.84 -16.17
C MET A 15 5.07 3.05 -14.89
N ASP A 16 6.10 2.42 -14.30
CA ASP A 16 5.95 1.66 -13.06
C ASP A 16 5.52 2.56 -11.89
N MET A 17 6.10 3.75 -11.80
CA MET A 17 5.68 4.77 -10.81
C MET A 17 4.22 5.20 -11.03
N ALA A 18 3.82 5.47 -12.27
CA ALA A 18 2.46 5.88 -12.59
C ALA A 18 1.43 4.80 -12.22
N VAL A 19 1.73 3.54 -12.56
CA VAL A 19 0.88 2.39 -12.19
C VAL A 19 0.78 2.26 -10.66
N GLY A 20 1.90 2.37 -9.95
CA GLY A 20 1.94 2.32 -8.49
C GLY A 20 1.08 3.40 -7.82
N VAL A 21 1.16 4.65 -8.30
CA VAL A 21 0.37 5.77 -7.77
C VAL A 21 -1.12 5.58 -8.05
N ILE A 22 -1.49 5.18 -9.27
CA ILE A 22 -2.90 4.96 -9.65
C ILE A 22 -3.51 3.82 -8.84
N ILE A 23 -2.81 2.69 -8.72
CA ILE A 23 -3.27 1.54 -7.93
C ILE A 23 -3.34 1.92 -6.45
N GLY A 24 -2.35 2.65 -5.92
CA GLY A 24 -2.36 3.11 -4.54
C GLY A 24 -3.56 4.03 -4.21
N ALA A 25 -3.89 4.95 -5.12
CA ALA A 25 -5.05 5.81 -4.98
C ALA A 25 -6.38 5.02 -5.03
N ALA A 26 -6.52 4.12 -6.00
CA ALA A 26 -7.70 3.27 -6.13
C ALA A 26 -7.88 2.35 -4.91
N PHE A 27 -6.80 1.74 -4.43
CA PHE A 27 -6.81 0.90 -3.23
C PHE A 27 -7.23 1.68 -1.99
N THR A 28 -6.69 2.90 -1.82
CA THR A 28 -7.08 3.79 -0.72
C THR A 28 -8.57 4.12 -0.78
N ALA A 29 -9.12 4.39 -1.97
CA ALA A 29 -10.55 4.66 -2.13
C ALA A 29 -11.43 3.44 -1.76
N ILE A 30 -11.00 2.23 -2.10
CA ILE A 30 -11.71 0.98 -1.71
C ILE A 30 -11.72 0.83 -0.19
N VAL A 31 -10.56 1.01 0.46
CA VAL A 31 -10.43 0.94 1.92
C VAL A 31 -11.32 1.99 2.59
N GLN A 32 -11.29 3.24 2.11
CA GLN A 32 -12.14 4.31 2.64
C GLN A 32 -13.62 4.00 2.46
N SER A 33 -14.01 3.43 1.33
CA SER A 33 -15.40 3.00 1.08
C SER A 33 -15.83 1.90 2.07
N LEU A 34 -14.98 0.90 2.30
CA LEU A 34 -15.25 -0.17 3.28
C LEU A 34 -15.41 0.40 4.68
N VAL A 35 -14.54 1.30 5.10
CA VAL A 35 -14.61 1.93 6.42
C VAL A 35 -15.85 2.80 6.54
N LYS A 36 -16.07 3.71 5.60
CA LYS A 36 -17.17 4.68 5.65
C LYS A 36 -18.55 4.02 5.52
N ASN A 37 -18.69 3.05 4.62
CA ASN A 37 -20.00 2.53 4.22
C ASN A 37 -20.39 1.25 4.96
N LEU A 38 -19.42 0.49 5.49
CA LEU A 38 -19.71 -0.76 6.21
C LEU A 38 -19.30 -0.65 7.68
N ILE A 39 -18.05 -0.29 7.97
CA ILE A 39 -17.54 -0.32 9.35
C ILE A 39 -18.15 0.77 10.22
N ASN A 40 -18.22 2.03 9.74
CA ASN A 40 -18.78 3.13 10.53
C ASN A 40 -20.26 2.91 10.90
N PRO A 41 -21.15 2.48 9.98
CA PRO A 41 -22.51 2.10 10.35
C PRO A 41 -22.59 0.95 11.35
N LEU A 42 -21.77 -0.09 11.17
CA LEU A 42 -21.72 -1.22 12.11
C LEU A 42 -21.29 -0.77 13.50
N LEU A 43 -20.19 0.00 13.60
CA LEU A 43 -19.74 0.58 14.86
C LEU A 43 -20.80 1.51 15.48
N GLY A 44 -21.54 2.26 14.66
CA GLY A 44 -22.64 3.11 15.12
C GLY A 44 -23.79 2.33 15.77
N ILE A 45 -24.04 1.09 15.33
CA ILE A 45 -25.07 0.22 15.92
C ILE A 45 -24.58 -0.37 17.25
N PHE A 46 -23.33 -0.84 17.32
CA PHE A 46 -22.79 -1.53 18.50
C PHE A 46 -22.27 -0.59 19.59
N ALA A 47 -21.66 0.52 19.21
CA ALA A 47 -20.98 1.46 20.10
C ALA A 47 -21.77 2.78 20.29
N GLY A 48 -22.91 2.92 19.61
CA GLY A 48 -23.72 4.14 19.58
C GLY A 48 -23.09 5.25 18.73
N LYS A 49 -23.69 6.45 18.76
CA LYS A 49 -23.10 7.65 18.15
C LYS A 49 -21.89 8.11 18.96
N ILE A 50 -20.75 7.45 18.77
CA ILE A 50 -19.46 7.95 19.25
C ILE A 50 -19.07 9.12 18.35
N ASP A 51 -19.53 10.32 18.71
CA ASP A 51 -19.15 11.56 18.05
C ASP A 51 -18.59 12.54 19.09
N PHE A 52 -17.27 12.68 19.07
CA PHE A 52 -16.57 13.63 19.93
C PHE A 52 -16.52 15.04 19.34
N SER A 53 -17.07 15.32 18.15
CA SER A 53 -16.91 16.61 17.44
C SER A 53 -17.41 17.83 18.22
N ASN A 54 -18.33 17.60 19.18
CA ASN A 54 -18.88 18.65 20.04
C ASN A 54 -17.92 19.06 21.17
N LEU A 55 -16.86 18.29 21.41
CA LEU A 55 -15.84 18.62 22.39
C LEU A 55 -14.94 19.74 21.82
N VAL A 56 -15.25 20.96 22.25
CA VAL A 56 -14.53 22.17 21.88
C VAL A 56 -14.04 22.91 23.13
N PHE A 57 -12.84 23.46 23.04
CA PHE A 57 -12.29 24.35 24.04
C PHE A 57 -12.16 25.74 23.44
N LYS A 58 -12.69 26.77 24.08
CA LYS A 58 -12.66 28.15 23.58
C LYS A 58 -11.73 28.99 24.44
N VAL A 59 -10.84 29.74 23.79
CA VAL A 59 -9.97 30.73 24.43
C VAL A 59 -10.06 32.03 23.64
N GLY A 60 -10.74 33.03 24.19
CA GLY A 60 -11.11 34.24 23.45
C GLY A 60 -11.91 33.89 22.20
N ASP A 61 -11.48 34.39 21.05
CA ASP A 61 -12.10 34.11 19.74
C ASP A 61 -11.64 32.77 19.12
N ALA A 62 -10.64 32.10 19.70
CA ALA A 62 -10.13 30.84 19.18
C ALA A 62 -10.98 29.65 19.66
N THR A 63 -11.40 28.79 18.72
CA THR A 63 -12.13 27.54 19.01
C THR A 63 -11.27 26.33 18.68
N PHE A 64 -10.82 25.61 19.71
CA PHE A 64 -10.04 24.38 19.60
C PHE A 64 -10.98 23.17 19.55
N LYS A 65 -11.10 22.55 18.37
CA LYS A 65 -11.95 21.36 18.12
C LYS A 65 -11.20 20.06 18.39
N TYR A 66 -10.70 19.87 19.62
CA TYR A 66 -9.95 18.66 19.99
C TYR A 66 -10.79 17.38 19.86
N GLY A 67 -12.11 17.50 19.98
CA GLY A 67 -13.06 16.43 19.68
C GLY A 67 -12.96 15.87 18.26
N SER A 68 -12.88 16.73 17.25
CA SER A 68 -12.68 16.29 15.86
C SER A 68 -11.32 15.64 15.65
N PHE A 69 -10.29 16.07 16.39
CA PHE A 69 -8.99 15.41 16.35
C PHE A 69 -9.06 13.99 16.91
N ILE A 70 -9.71 13.79 18.06
CA ILE A 70 -9.93 12.44 18.64
C ILE A 70 -10.70 11.55 17.65
N ASN A 71 -11.77 12.07 17.03
CA ASN A 71 -12.49 11.34 15.98
C ASN A 71 -11.57 10.93 14.81
N SER A 72 -10.64 11.81 14.42
CA SER A 72 -9.69 11.54 13.34
C SER A 72 -8.69 10.45 13.71
N VAL A 73 -8.22 10.44 14.96
CA VAL A 73 -7.35 9.37 15.50
C VAL A 73 -8.08 8.03 15.54
N ILE A 74 -9.33 8.00 16.02
CA ILE A 74 -10.15 6.79 16.05
C ILE A 74 -10.37 6.26 14.61
N ASN A 75 -10.73 7.14 13.68
CA ASN A 75 -10.92 6.77 12.28
C ASN A 75 -9.64 6.22 11.65
N PHE A 76 -8.47 6.80 11.95
CA PHE A 76 -7.19 6.27 11.50
C PHE A 76 -6.88 4.87 12.05
N LEU A 77 -7.17 4.62 13.33
CA LEU A 77 -7.03 3.28 13.93
C LEU A 77 -7.95 2.26 13.27
N ILE A 78 -9.18 2.65 12.94
CA ILE A 78 -10.12 1.78 12.20
C ILE A 78 -9.59 1.49 10.80
N ILE A 79 -9.18 2.51 10.03
CA ILE A 79 -8.65 2.34 8.68
C ILE A 79 -7.42 1.42 8.69
N SER A 80 -6.45 1.69 9.56
CA SER A 80 -5.23 0.88 9.65
C SER A 80 -5.53 -0.58 10.03
N PHE A 81 -6.48 -0.82 10.94
CA PHE A 81 -6.93 -2.16 11.28
C PHE A 81 -7.62 -2.87 10.10
N VAL A 82 -8.47 -2.17 9.35
CA VAL A 82 -9.13 -2.71 8.17
C VAL A 82 -8.12 -3.05 7.07
N VAL A 83 -7.16 -2.16 6.80
CA VAL A 83 -6.07 -2.43 5.85
C VAL A 83 -5.29 -3.67 6.26
N PHE A 84 -4.95 -3.78 7.55
CA PHE A 84 -4.28 -4.96 8.09
C PHE A 84 -5.08 -6.25 7.86
N LEU A 85 -6.40 -6.23 8.13
CA LEU A 85 -7.27 -7.38 7.88
C LEU A 85 -7.33 -7.73 6.39
N MET A 86 -7.41 -6.73 5.50
CA MET A 86 -7.42 -6.95 4.06
C MET A 86 -6.11 -7.59 3.57
N ILE A 87 -4.95 -7.07 4.00
CA ILE A 87 -3.65 -7.65 3.65
C ILE A 87 -3.53 -9.06 4.20
N LYS A 88 -3.98 -9.31 5.44
CA LYS A 88 -3.98 -10.64 6.04
C LYS A 88 -4.88 -11.62 5.29
N ALA A 89 -6.06 -11.18 4.83
CA ALA A 89 -6.95 -11.99 4.02
C ALA A 89 -6.33 -12.33 2.66
N LEU A 90 -5.73 -11.35 1.99
CA LEU A 90 -5.01 -11.56 0.72
C LEU A 90 -3.85 -12.55 0.90
N ASN A 91 -3.02 -12.39 1.94
CA ASN A 91 -1.92 -13.31 2.25
C ASN A 91 -2.39 -14.72 2.64
N ARG A 92 -3.63 -14.88 3.10
CA ARG A 92 -4.20 -16.19 3.45
C ARG A 92 -4.77 -16.91 2.23
N VAL A 93 -5.39 -16.17 1.30
CA VAL A 93 -6.04 -16.74 0.10
C VAL A 93 -5.04 -16.94 -1.02
N MET A 94 -4.03 -16.09 -1.11
CA MET A 94 -2.90 -16.24 -2.02
C MET A 94 -1.74 -16.82 -1.20
N PRO A 95 -1.60 -18.16 -1.09
CA PRO A 95 -0.38 -18.71 -0.52
C PRO A 95 0.79 -18.11 -1.27
N LYS A 96 1.90 -17.83 -0.57
CA LYS A 96 3.17 -17.51 -1.21
C LYS A 96 3.46 -18.62 -2.23
N LYS A 97 3.02 -18.45 -3.48
CA LYS A 97 3.86 -18.81 -4.59
C LYS A 97 5.04 -17.92 -4.35
N GLU A 98 6.16 -18.51 -3.93
CA GLU A 98 7.45 -17.91 -4.18
C GLU A 98 7.32 -17.31 -5.57
N LYS A 99 7.30 -15.98 -5.62
CA LYS A 99 7.50 -15.34 -6.90
C LYS A 99 8.79 -15.98 -7.34
N GLU A 100 8.73 -16.75 -8.41
CA GLU A 100 9.89 -17.01 -9.23
C GLU A 100 10.38 -15.61 -9.61
N ALA A 101 11.15 -14.99 -8.72
CA ALA A 101 12.24 -14.17 -9.15
C ALA A 101 13.01 -15.16 -10.00
N GLY A 102 12.80 -15.09 -11.31
CA GLY A 102 13.71 -15.74 -12.24
C GLY A 102 15.13 -15.41 -11.82
N PRO A 103 16.11 -16.28 -12.13
CA PRO A 103 17.44 -16.21 -11.56
C PRO A 103 17.91 -14.75 -11.50
N THR A 104 18.25 -14.30 -10.30
CA THR A 104 18.78 -12.95 -10.12
C THR A 104 20.07 -12.83 -10.90
N GLU A 105 20.52 -11.60 -11.20
CA GLU A 105 21.81 -11.41 -11.88
C GLU A 105 22.96 -12.12 -11.16
N ALA A 106 22.89 -12.20 -9.82
CA ALA A 106 23.82 -12.97 -9.01
C ALA A 106 23.78 -14.48 -9.31
N ASP A 107 22.59 -15.06 -9.52
CA ASP A 107 22.41 -16.47 -9.85
C ASP A 107 22.99 -16.78 -11.25
N TYR A 108 22.79 -15.89 -12.22
CA TYR A 108 23.41 -16.03 -13.54
C TYR A 108 24.93 -15.90 -13.48
N LEU A 109 25.47 -14.98 -12.66
CA LEU A 109 26.91 -14.85 -12.49
C LEU A 109 27.54 -16.07 -11.81
N GLU A 110 26.81 -16.69 -10.87
CA GLU A 110 27.20 -17.94 -10.25
C GLU A 110 27.21 -19.10 -11.26
N GLU A 111 26.17 -19.24 -12.09
CA GLU A 111 26.16 -20.21 -13.20
C GLU A 111 27.32 -19.98 -14.18
N ILE A 112 27.56 -18.73 -14.60
CA ILE A 112 28.66 -18.39 -15.52
C ILE A 112 30.01 -18.75 -14.89
N ARG A 113 30.23 -18.44 -13.61
CA ARG A 113 31.46 -18.78 -12.87
C ARG A 113 31.69 -20.29 -12.86
N ASP A 114 30.65 -21.06 -12.61
CA ASP A 114 30.75 -22.52 -12.48
C ASP A 114 30.94 -23.20 -13.84
N LEU A 115 30.28 -22.70 -14.89
CA LEU A 115 30.51 -23.11 -16.28
C LEU A 115 31.96 -22.84 -16.71
N LEU A 116 32.51 -21.67 -16.38
CA LEU A 116 33.91 -21.33 -16.69
C LEU A 116 34.91 -22.24 -15.95
N LYS A 117 34.69 -22.53 -14.67
CA LYS A 117 35.53 -23.50 -13.93
C LYS A 117 35.50 -24.88 -14.56
N LYS A 118 34.33 -25.33 -14.99
CA LYS A 118 34.15 -26.64 -15.65
C LYS A 118 34.90 -26.69 -16.99
N GLN A 119 34.87 -25.61 -17.75
CA GLN A 119 35.56 -25.49 -19.04
C GLN A 119 37.09 -25.46 -18.88
N VAL A 120 37.61 -24.78 -17.85
CA VAL A 120 39.04 -24.78 -17.51
C VAL A 120 39.55 -26.18 -17.13
N ASN A 121 38.73 -26.95 -16.39
CA ASN A 121 39.08 -28.32 -16.00
C ASN A 121 38.96 -29.33 -17.16
N GLN A 122 38.15 -29.06 -18.18
CA GLN A 122 38.05 -29.89 -19.40
C GLN A 122 39.17 -29.64 -20.41
N ASN A 123 39.83 -28.48 -20.33
CA ASN A 123 40.95 -28.10 -21.22
C ASN A 123 42.34 -28.40 -20.63
N LYS A 124 42.41 -29.13 -19.52
CA LYS A 124 43.65 -29.71 -18.95
C LYS A 124 43.70 -31.20 -19.25
#